data_AF-U1P8J0-F1
#
_entry.id   AF-U1P8J0-F1
#
_cell.length_a   1.000
_cell.length_b   1.000
_cell.length_c   1.000
_cell.angle_alpha   90.00
_cell.angle_beta   90.00
_cell.angle_gamma   90.00
#
_symmetry.space_group_name_H-M   'P 1'
#
loop_
_entity.id
_entity.type
_entity.pdbx_description
1 polymer ?
#
loop_
_entity_poly.entity_id
_entity_poly.type
_entity_poly.pdbx_seq_one_letter_code
_entity_poly.pdbx_strand_id
1 'polypeptide(L)'
;MNGCENRAEGLRDSADDLETQADEADDRATSLEAEADEKEANAEELEANCTDIAEEREELIERFENADIDIGEAEAHHEELQTDRQELGEELAETKARLENARKAVAEAEDLLAEGNCPTCGQPVEDAPHVDDLDETRERVEELEAEIDTLETERETLDERLDTAERLVEIETRIAEIADERERLTDQIETLREEATDKREQAADERETATENRDEAAEKREAADAEDEEADDIRETIETKTDEREAVNDDRNHLDSLESTRTEIDDRDDRIENLTDQRENLADLNEERRERLADKRAQRDELQDQFDDERVETARNRKTNAEEYLAEVTPEIKNLSDQRDEIHNKIIGTKKDIEQLENLREEREAIAERVDRLESVHEETETSRRCTAICEPNSDDRTSRVSNEC
;
A
#
# COMPACT_ATOMS: atom_id res chain seq x y z
N MET A 1 6.98 6.25 7.05
CA MET A 1 5.71 6.45 6.32
C MET A 1 4.94 7.59 6.97
N ASN A 2 4.15 7.37 8.02
CA ASN A 2 3.42 8.46 8.70
C ASN A 2 4.32 9.59 9.25
N GLY A 3 5.60 9.34 9.52
CA GLY A 3 6.52 10.37 10.03
C GLY A 3 6.89 11.46 9.01
N CYS A 4 7.05 11.14 7.72
CA CYS A 4 7.35 12.14 6.68
C CYS A 4 6.06 12.85 6.26
N GLU A 5 4.99 12.08 6.03
CA GLU A 5 3.66 12.61 5.68
C GLU A 5 3.13 13.58 6.75
N ASN A 6 3.21 13.23 8.04
CA ASN A 6 2.79 14.13 9.11
C ASN A 6 3.69 15.38 9.22
N ARG A 7 4.98 15.28 8.85
CA ARG A 7 5.89 16.43 8.82
C ARG A 7 5.51 17.36 7.67
N ALA A 8 5.25 16.81 6.48
CA ALA A 8 4.79 17.56 5.32
C ALA A 8 3.45 18.27 5.59
N GLU A 9 2.48 17.59 6.20
CA GLU A 9 1.20 18.18 6.61
C GLU A 9 1.41 19.33 7.61
N GLY A 10 2.20 19.11 8.66
CA GLY A 10 2.49 20.16 9.65
C GLY A 10 3.25 21.37 9.07
N LEU A 11 4.10 21.16 8.06
CA LEU A 11 4.76 22.25 7.34
C LEU A 11 3.76 23.04 6.47
N ARG A 12 2.80 22.37 5.82
CA ARG A 12 1.74 23.03 5.04
C ARG A 12 0.81 23.84 5.93
N ASP A 13 0.37 23.28 7.05
CA ASP A 13 -0.45 24.00 8.03
C ASP A 13 0.29 25.25 8.52
N SER A 14 1.59 25.11 8.84
CA SER A 14 2.42 26.25 9.25
C SER A 14 2.57 27.30 8.14
N ALA A 15 2.61 26.89 6.86
CA ALA A 15 2.70 27.82 5.74
C ALA A 15 1.39 28.61 5.58
N ASP A 16 0.24 27.94 5.72
CA ASP A 16 -1.08 28.57 5.61
C ASP A 16 -1.33 29.53 6.79
N ASP A 17 -0.85 29.20 7.99
CA ASP A 17 -0.85 30.10 9.15
C ASP A 17 0.00 31.36 8.90
N LEU A 18 1.17 31.21 8.28
CA LEU A 18 2.05 32.33 7.92
C LEU A 18 1.44 33.22 6.84
N GLU A 19 0.79 32.64 5.82
CA GLU A 19 0.05 33.43 4.83
C GLU A 19 -1.08 34.22 5.46
N THR A 20 -1.82 33.62 6.40
CA THR A 20 -2.87 34.33 7.13
C THR A 20 -2.29 35.52 7.91
N GLN A 21 -1.16 35.33 8.58
CA GLN A 21 -0.47 36.41 9.29
C GLN A 21 0.05 37.50 8.35
N ALA A 22 0.50 37.13 7.14
CA ALA A 22 0.92 38.09 6.13
C ALA A 22 -0.25 38.95 5.63
N ASP A 23 -1.39 38.34 5.37
CA ASP A 23 -2.60 39.06 4.95
C ASP A 23 -3.11 40.00 6.05
N GLU A 24 -3.10 39.54 7.31
CA GLU A 24 -3.42 40.40 8.46
C GLU A 24 -2.45 41.58 8.58
N ALA A 25 -1.16 41.38 8.32
CA ALA A 25 -0.16 42.45 8.35
C ALA A 25 -0.39 43.47 7.23
N ASP A 26 -0.72 43.04 6.01
CA ASP A 26 -1.08 43.96 4.92
C ASP A 26 -2.36 44.77 5.20
N ASP A 27 -3.36 44.13 5.83
CA ASP A 27 -4.59 44.81 6.26
C ASP A 27 -4.26 45.87 7.33
N ARG A 28 -3.40 45.54 8.30
CA ARG A 28 -2.92 46.51 9.31
C ARG A 28 -2.16 47.66 8.66
N ALA A 29 -1.24 47.37 7.73
CA ALA A 29 -0.50 48.39 6.99
C ALA A 29 -1.43 49.35 6.25
N THR A 30 -2.46 48.82 5.58
CA THR A 30 -3.46 49.64 4.87
C THR A 30 -4.26 50.52 5.83
N SER A 31 -4.65 50.00 7.00
CA SER A 31 -5.32 50.81 8.03
C SER A 31 -4.43 51.92 8.56
N LEU A 32 -3.15 51.63 8.82
CA LEU A 32 -2.17 52.60 9.31
C LEU A 32 -1.92 53.73 8.29
N GLU A 33 -1.87 53.42 7.00
CA GLU A 33 -1.78 54.45 5.95
C GLU A 33 -3.02 55.33 5.89
N ALA A 34 -4.22 54.74 6.01
CA ALA A 34 -5.44 55.52 6.03
C ALA A 34 -5.49 56.47 7.24
N GLU A 35 -5.04 56.00 8.41
CA GLU A 35 -4.87 56.85 9.60
C GLU A 35 -3.84 57.96 9.36
N ALA A 36 -2.70 57.66 8.71
CA ALA A 36 -1.69 58.66 8.39
C ALA A 36 -2.23 59.75 7.44
N ASP A 37 -3.01 59.36 6.43
CA ASP A 37 -3.61 60.29 5.48
C ASP A 37 -4.69 61.15 6.14
N GLU A 38 -5.47 60.60 7.07
CA GLU A 38 -6.41 61.38 7.89
C GLU A 38 -5.67 62.42 8.75
N LYS A 39 -4.55 62.03 9.36
CA LYS A 39 -3.72 62.94 10.16
C LYS A 39 -3.12 64.07 9.33
N GLU A 40 -2.62 63.77 8.14
CA GLU A 40 -2.12 64.79 7.20
C GLU A 40 -3.23 65.74 6.76
N ALA A 41 -4.40 65.23 6.39
CA ALA A 41 -5.54 66.06 5.98
C ALA A 41 -6.01 66.98 7.12
N ASN A 42 -6.03 66.49 8.35
CA ASN A 42 -6.33 67.33 9.52
C ASN A 42 -5.26 68.42 9.72
N ALA A 43 -3.98 68.12 9.50
CA ALA A 43 -2.91 69.11 9.57
C ALA A 43 -3.09 70.20 8.49
N GLU A 44 -3.44 69.82 7.25
CA GLU A 44 -3.73 70.76 6.16
C GLU A 44 -4.94 71.67 6.48
N GLU A 45 -6.00 71.12 7.08
CA GLU A 45 -7.15 71.92 7.53
C GLU A 45 -6.76 72.95 8.60
N LEU A 46 -5.95 72.54 9.57
CA LEU A 46 -5.44 73.47 10.59
C LEU A 46 -4.51 74.54 9.99
N GLU A 47 -3.73 74.22 8.95
CA GLU A 47 -2.92 75.21 8.23
C GLU A 47 -3.76 76.25 7.49
N ALA A 48 -4.89 75.82 6.90
CA ALA A 48 -5.86 76.75 6.32
C ALA A 48 -6.41 77.70 7.40
N ASN A 49 -6.82 77.16 8.56
CA ASN A 49 -7.27 77.97 9.69
C ASN A 49 -6.19 78.94 10.19
N CYS A 50 -4.92 78.51 10.25
CA CYS A 50 -3.79 79.39 10.58
C CYS A 50 -3.65 80.54 9.58
N THR A 51 -3.96 80.31 8.30
CA THR A 51 -3.93 81.35 7.26
C THR A 51 -5.05 82.35 7.47
N ASP A 52 -6.28 81.88 7.71
CA ASP A 52 -7.44 82.73 7.98
C ASP A 52 -7.21 83.62 9.22
N ILE A 53 -6.66 83.05 10.28
CA ILE A 53 -6.32 83.78 11.52
C ILE A 53 -5.17 84.78 11.27
N ALA A 54 -4.21 84.46 10.40
CA ALA A 54 -3.15 85.39 10.03
C ALA A 54 -3.68 86.58 9.22
N GLU A 55 -4.66 86.36 8.34
CA GLU A 55 -5.36 87.42 7.61
C GLU A 55 -6.16 88.32 8.59
N GLU A 56 -6.90 87.72 9.54
CA GLU A 56 -7.60 88.49 10.59
C GLU A 56 -6.61 89.38 11.37
N ARG A 57 -5.43 88.85 11.72
CA ARG A 57 -4.39 89.62 12.41
C ARG A 57 -3.91 90.80 11.58
N GLU A 58 -3.72 90.63 10.27
CA GLU A 58 -3.28 91.70 9.38
C GLU A 58 -4.33 92.81 9.28
N GLU A 59 -5.60 92.46 9.14
CA GLU A 59 -6.71 93.42 9.13
C GLU A 59 -6.80 94.21 10.45
N LEU A 60 -6.59 93.54 11.59
CA LEU A 60 -6.56 94.17 12.90
C LEU A 60 -5.40 95.13 13.06
N ILE A 61 -4.21 94.76 12.58
CA ILE A 61 -3.03 95.62 12.59
C ILE A 61 -3.25 96.85 11.70
N GLU A 62 -3.77 96.69 10.47
CA GLU A 62 -4.09 97.83 9.60
C GLU A 62 -5.10 98.77 10.26
N ARG A 63 -6.12 98.21 10.93
CA ARG A 63 -7.09 99.01 11.68
C ARG A 63 -6.42 99.79 12.82
N PHE A 64 -5.43 99.19 13.49
CA PHE A 64 -4.68 99.83 14.57
C PHE A 64 -3.73 100.92 14.06
N GLU A 65 -3.04 100.71 12.93
CA GLU A 65 -2.09 101.69 12.33
C GLU A 65 -2.75 103.04 11.95
N ASN A 66 -4.08 103.08 11.88
CA ASN A 66 -4.81 104.33 11.69
C ASN A 66 -4.87 105.20 12.96
N ALA A 67 -4.43 104.69 14.11
CA ALA A 67 -4.29 105.43 15.35
C ALA A 67 -2.85 105.99 15.50
N ASP A 68 -2.72 107.17 16.11
CA ASP A 68 -1.42 107.83 16.38
C ASP A 68 -0.66 107.21 17.59
N ILE A 69 -0.86 105.92 17.86
CA ILE A 69 -0.20 105.18 18.95
C ILE A 69 0.34 103.84 18.44
N ASP A 70 1.37 103.32 19.08
CA ASP A 70 1.98 102.03 18.72
C ASP A 70 1.26 100.86 19.43
N ILE A 71 1.33 99.66 18.82
CA ILE A 71 0.78 98.43 19.42
C ILE A 71 1.53 98.12 20.72
N GLY A 72 0.77 97.91 21.79
CA GLY A 72 1.24 97.71 23.16
C GLY A 72 1.11 98.97 24.03
N GLU A 73 0.63 100.08 23.48
CA GLU A 73 0.48 101.36 24.19
C GLU A 73 -1.00 101.77 24.36
N ALA A 74 -1.98 101.03 23.80
CA ALA A 74 -3.38 101.44 23.87
C ALA A 74 -3.94 101.52 25.29
N GLU A 75 -3.56 100.58 26.17
CA GLU A 75 -4.01 100.59 27.57
C GLU A 75 -3.48 101.82 28.30
N ALA A 76 -2.20 102.16 28.12
CA ALA A 76 -1.60 103.36 28.70
C ALA A 76 -2.24 104.65 28.15
N HIS A 77 -2.55 104.70 26.84
CA HIS A 77 -3.22 105.84 26.24
C HIS A 77 -4.66 106.01 26.77
N HIS A 78 -5.39 104.91 26.91
CA HIS A 78 -6.73 104.92 27.51
C HIS A 78 -6.69 105.43 28.97
N GLU A 79 -5.73 104.97 29.77
CA GLU A 79 -5.54 105.45 31.15
C GLU A 79 -5.18 106.94 31.23
N GLU A 80 -4.35 107.44 30.31
CA GLU A 80 -4.01 108.86 30.20
C GLU A 80 -5.27 109.69 29.89
N LEU A 81 -6.03 109.32 28.87
CA LEU A 81 -7.29 109.99 28.51
C LEU A 81 -8.33 109.93 29.63
N GLN A 82 -8.37 108.84 30.38
CA GLN A 82 -9.28 108.68 31.52
C GLN A 82 -8.90 109.65 32.64
N THR A 83 -7.60 109.86 32.85
CA THR A 83 -7.07 110.84 33.79
C THR A 83 -7.40 112.26 33.34
N ASP A 84 -7.16 112.60 32.07
CA ASP A 84 -7.52 113.90 31.48
C ASP A 84 -9.02 114.19 31.65
N ARG A 85 -9.88 113.20 31.39
CA ARG A 85 -11.33 113.29 31.57
C ARG A 85 -11.70 113.57 33.03
N GLN A 86 -10.99 112.95 33.98
CA GLN A 86 -11.22 113.20 35.40
C GLN A 86 -10.83 114.63 35.78
N GLU A 87 -9.63 115.08 35.39
CA GLU A 87 -9.14 116.44 35.67
C GLU A 87 -10.09 117.50 35.10
N LEU A 88 -10.52 117.33 33.85
CA LEU A 88 -11.47 118.22 33.20
C LEU A 88 -12.86 118.20 33.89
N GLY A 89 -13.27 117.05 34.43
CA GLY A 89 -14.47 116.94 35.27
C GLY A 89 -14.37 117.72 36.58
N GLU A 90 -13.19 117.72 37.20
CA GLU A 90 -12.90 118.50 38.41
C GLU A 90 -12.91 120.01 38.10
N GLU A 91 -12.28 120.44 37.01
CA GLU A 91 -12.30 121.83 36.54
C GLU A 91 -13.73 122.31 36.24
N LEU A 92 -14.51 121.51 35.52
CA LEU A 92 -15.91 121.81 35.23
C LEU A 92 -16.73 121.99 36.52
N ALA A 93 -16.53 121.12 37.52
CA ALA A 93 -17.20 121.22 38.80
C ALA A 93 -16.79 122.50 39.57
N GLU A 94 -15.50 122.85 39.54
CA GLU A 94 -15.01 124.08 40.14
C GLU A 94 -15.59 125.33 39.45
N THR A 95 -15.57 125.39 38.12
CA THR A 95 -16.12 126.53 37.35
C THR A 95 -17.63 126.65 37.55
N LYS A 96 -18.37 125.54 37.62
CA LYS A 96 -19.80 125.53 37.99
C LYS A 96 -20.03 126.09 39.40
N ALA A 97 -19.20 125.73 40.38
CA ALA A 97 -19.28 126.29 41.72
C ALA A 97 -18.93 127.79 41.75
N ARG A 98 -17.93 128.23 40.96
CA ARG A 98 -17.58 129.64 40.80
C ARG A 98 -18.75 130.43 40.17
N LEU A 99 -19.40 129.87 39.14
CA LEU A 99 -20.58 130.44 38.50
C LEU A 99 -21.76 130.57 39.47
N GLU A 100 -22.05 129.52 40.26
CA GLU A 100 -23.11 129.57 41.28
C GLU A 100 -22.86 130.70 42.28
N ASN A 101 -21.63 130.82 42.78
CA ASN A 101 -21.24 131.88 43.69
C ASN A 101 -21.34 133.27 43.04
N ALA A 102 -20.92 133.42 41.78
CA ALA A 102 -21.00 134.67 41.03
C ALA A 102 -22.46 135.10 40.79
N ARG A 103 -23.32 134.17 40.35
CA ARG A 103 -24.77 134.43 40.18
C ARG A 103 -25.43 134.82 41.50
N LYS A 104 -25.07 134.15 42.60
CA LYS A 104 -25.56 134.51 43.94
C LYS A 104 -25.11 135.91 44.34
N ALA A 105 -23.86 136.27 44.09
CA ALA A 105 -23.34 137.62 44.36
C ALA A 105 -24.06 138.69 43.53
N VAL A 106 -24.33 138.44 42.24
CA VAL A 106 -25.14 139.32 41.39
C VAL A 106 -26.54 139.49 41.96
N ALA A 107 -27.22 138.40 42.33
CA ALA A 107 -28.56 138.45 42.90
C ALA A 107 -28.61 139.24 44.22
N GLU A 108 -27.65 139.01 45.13
CA GLU A 108 -27.53 139.76 46.39
C GLU A 108 -27.26 141.26 46.15
N ALA A 109 -26.42 141.59 45.17
CA ALA A 109 -26.12 142.96 44.79
C ALA A 109 -27.33 143.68 44.15
N GLU A 110 -28.09 142.98 43.31
CA GLU A 110 -29.34 143.49 42.72
C GLU A 110 -30.42 143.75 43.77
N ASP A 111 -30.57 142.84 44.75
CA ASP A 111 -31.48 143.01 45.89
C ASP A 111 -31.11 144.24 46.73
N LEU A 112 -29.82 144.42 47.04
CA LEU A 112 -29.32 145.60 47.78
C LEU A 112 -29.55 146.91 47.02
N LEU A 113 -29.34 146.92 45.69
CA LEU A 113 -29.65 148.07 44.84
C LEU A 113 -31.16 148.39 44.83
N ALA A 114 -32.02 147.37 44.79
CA ALA A 114 -33.47 147.55 44.83
C ALA A 114 -33.94 148.14 46.18
N GLU A 115 -33.23 147.84 47.27
CA GLU A 115 -33.44 148.44 48.59
C GLU A 115 -32.86 149.86 48.73
N GLY A 116 -32.17 150.36 47.69
CA GLY A 116 -31.54 151.68 47.70
C GLY A 116 -30.20 151.71 48.45
N ASN A 117 -29.51 150.57 48.56
CA ASN A 117 -28.19 150.42 49.15
C ASN A 117 -27.14 150.09 48.08
N CYS A 118 -25.94 150.61 48.25
CA CYS A 118 -24.79 150.34 47.39
C CYS A 118 -24.37 148.87 47.56
N PRO A 119 -24.22 148.10 46.47
CA PRO A 119 -23.96 146.66 46.52
C PRO A 119 -22.59 146.30 47.14
N THR A 120 -21.59 147.18 47.05
CA THR A 120 -20.23 146.92 47.57
C THR A 120 -20.07 147.28 49.05
N CYS A 121 -20.83 148.27 49.56
CA CYS A 121 -20.63 148.82 50.92
C CYS A 121 -21.90 148.93 51.78
N GLY A 122 -23.07 148.59 51.24
CA GLY A 122 -24.36 148.61 51.94
C GLY A 122 -24.86 150.00 52.35
N GLN A 123 -24.30 151.08 51.80
CA GLN A 123 -24.66 152.47 52.14
C GLN A 123 -25.70 153.04 51.15
N PRO A 124 -26.59 153.97 51.56
CA PRO A 124 -27.61 154.54 50.68
C PRO A 124 -27.04 155.18 49.40
N VAL A 125 -27.62 154.88 48.23
CA VAL A 125 -27.00 155.13 46.90
C VAL A 125 -26.92 156.59 46.44
N GLU A 126 -27.27 157.58 47.27
CA GLU A 126 -27.33 158.98 46.81
C GLU A 126 -25.97 159.62 46.49
N ASP A 127 -24.83 159.01 46.86
CA ASP A 127 -23.46 159.51 46.55
C ASP A 127 -22.38 158.40 46.45
N ALA A 128 -22.71 157.21 45.93
CA ALA A 128 -21.73 156.12 45.78
C ALA A 128 -21.26 155.96 44.31
N PRO A 129 -19.94 156.08 44.02
CA PRO A 129 -19.39 156.01 42.67
C PRO A 129 -19.21 154.58 42.10
N HIS A 130 -19.68 153.52 42.77
CA HIS A 130 -19.35 152.12 42.49
C HIS A 130 -20.55 151.28 42.02
N VAL A 131 -21.33 151.79 41.07
CA VAL A 131 -22.41 151.00 40.43
C VAL A 131 -21.89 150.17 39.24
N ASP A 132 -20.71 150.52 38.72
CA ASP A 132 -20.06 149.80 37.60
C ASP A 132 -19.56 148.39 38.00
N ASP A 133 -19.29 148.14 39.29
CA ASP A 133 -18.81 146.84 39.79
C ASP A 133 -19.83 145.69 39.53
N LEU A 134 -21.14 146.00 39.42
CA LEU A 134 -22.18 144.99 39.15
C LEU A 134 -22.15 144.50 37.71
N ASP A 135 -21.89 145.40 36.75
CA ASP A 135 -21.79 145.02 35.35
C ASP A 135 -20.54 144.17 35.12
N GLU A 136 -19.42 144.46 35.78
CA GLU A 136 -18.24 143.57 35.82
C GLU A 136 -18.58 142.18 36.39
N THR A 137 -19.44 142.12 37.42
CA THR A 137 -19.85 140.83 38.03
C THR A 137 -20.81 140.05 37.12
N ARG A 138 -21.65 140.72 36.31
CA ARG A 138 -22.49 140.09 35.28
C ARG A 138 -21.67 139.59 34.10
N GLU A 139 -20.71 140.39 33.61
CA GLU A 139 -19.75 139.95 32.59
C GLU A 139 -18.98 138.71 33.07
N ARG A 140 -18.62 138.64 34.36
CA ARG A 140 -18.00 137.45 34.97
C ARG A 140 -18.90 136.21 34.95
N VAL A 141 -20.21 136.38 35.10
CA VAL A 141 -21.18 135.27 34.96
C VAL A 141 -21.22 134.76 33.52
N GLU A 142 -21.29 135.67 32.54
CA GLU A 142 -21.27 135.32 31.11
C GLU A 142 -19.95 134.63 30.71
N GLU A 143 -18.82 135.11 31.23
CA GLU A 143 -17.51 134.48 31.03
C GLU A 143 -17.47 133.05 31.58
N LEU A 144 -17.95 132.84 32.81
CA LEU A 144 -17.99 131.52 33.46
C LEU A 144 -18.98 130.55 32.76
N GLU A 145 -20.10 131.06 32.24
CA GLU A 145 -21.02 130.27 31.41
C GLU A 145 -20.36 129.84 30.10
N ALA A 146 -19.67 130.75 29.41
CA ALA A 146 -18.92 130.42 28.19
C ALA A 146 -17.75 129.45 28.45
N GLU A 147 -17.08 129.58 29.61
CA GLU A 147 -16.03 128.65 30.06
C GLU A 147 -16.61 127.25 30.30
N ILE A 148 -17.79 127.15 30.93
CA ILE A 148 -18.49 125.86 31.12
C ILE A 148 -18.86 125.24 29.77
N ASP A 149 -19.43 126.00 28.83
CA ASP A 149 -19.79 125.48 27.51
C ASP A 149 -18.55 124.95 26.76
N THR A 150 -17.41 125.64 26.92
CA THR A 150 -16.12 125.21 26.35
C THR A 150 -15.66 123.90 26.98
N LEU A 151 -15.62 123.82 28.32
CA LEU A 151 -15.24 122.61 29.06
C LEU A 151 -16.19 121.44 28.76
N GLU A 152 -17.49 121.67 28.59
CA GLU A 152 -18.43 120.61 28.20
C GLU A 152 -18.13 120.07 26.79
N THR A 153 -17.80 120.94 25.83
CA THR A 153 -17.39 120.55 24.48
C THR A 153 -16.06 119.78 24.48
N GLU A 154 -15.10 120.20 25.30
CA GLU A 154 -13.82 119.50 25.49
C GLU A 154 -14.04 118.12 26.12
N ARG A 155 -14.96 117.99 27.08
CA ARG A 155 -15.33 116.70 27.66
C ARG A 155 -15.94 115.76 26.63
N GLU A 156 -16.84 116.24 25.77
CA GLU A 156 -17.42 115.43 24.70
C GLU A 156 -16.35 114.93 23.74
N THR A 157 -15.38 115.79 23.39
CA THR A 157 -14.24 115.40 22.54
C THR A 157 -13.34 114.36 23.22
N LEU A 158 -13.10 114.49 24.54
CA LEU A 158 -12.37 113.48 25.31
C LEU A 158 -13.13 112.16 25.40
N ASP A 159 -14.45 112.20 25.54
CA ASP A 159 -15.29 110.99 25.57
C ASP A 159 -15.22 110.23 24.23
N GLU A 160 -15.25 110.92 23.09
CA GLU A 160 -15.05 110.30 21.76
C GLU A 160 -13.64 109.69 21.59
N ARG A 161 -12.62 110.35 22.15
CA ARG A 161 -11.24 109.83 22.16
C ARG A 161 -11.13 108.60 23.05
N LEU A 162 -11.78 108.58 24.21
CA LEU A 162 -11.83 107.42 25.10
C LEU A 162 -12.50 106.22 24.44
N ASP A 163 -13.65 106.41 23.79
CA ASP A 163 -14.34 105.34 23.04
C ASP A 163 -13.43 104.76 21.94
N THR A 164 -12.61 105.61 21.31
CA THR A 164 -11.63 105.17 20.32
C THR A 164 -10.49 104.40 20.98
N ALA A 165 -9.94 104.87 22.10
CA ALA A 165 -8.89 104.21 22.84
C ALA A 165 -9.32 102.84 23.41
N GLU A 166 -10.55 102.72 23.91
CA GLU A 166 -11.12 101.45 24.36
C GLU A 166 -11.15 100.42 23.21
N ARG A 167 -11.58 100.83 22.02
CA ARG A 167 -11.55 99.98 20.82
C ARG A 167 -10.14 99.57 20.41
N LEU A 168 -9.13 100.42 20.63
CA LEU A 168 -7.72 100.10 20.38
C LEU A 168 -7.21 99.04 21.36
N VAL A 169 -7.59 99.13 22.64
CA VAL A 169 -7.28 98.09 23.65
C VAL A 169 -7.91 96.74 23.28
N GLU A 170 -9.17 96.75 22.83
CA GLU A 170 -9.83 95.54 22.34
C GLU A 170 -9.10 94.91 21.14
N ILE A 171 -8.60 95.75 20.21
CA ILE A 171 -7.80 95.30 19.07
C ILE A 171 -6.50 94.66 19.53
N GLU A 172 -5.73 95.30 20.41
CA GLU A 172 -4.48 94.76 20.94
C GLU A 172 -4.70 93.41 21.63
N THR A 173 -5.75 93.33 22.46
CA THR A 173 -6.13 92.09 23.15
C THR A 173 -6.41 90.99 22.13
N ARG A 174 -7.19 91.28 21.08
CA ARG A 174 -7.48 90.31 20.01
C ARG A 174 -6.23 89.89 19.24
N ILE A 175 -5.31 90.81 18.96
CA ILE A 175 -4.02 90.49 18.29
C ILE A 175 -3.18 89.54 19.16
N ALA A 176 -3.15 89.76 20.48
CA ALA A 176 -2.45 88.89 21.42
C ALA A 176 -3.08 87.48 21.46
N GLU A 177 -4.41 87.40 21.57
CA GLU A 177 -5.14 86.12 21.52
C GLU A 177 -4.87 85.35 20.23
N ILE A 178 -4.86 86.02 19.08
CA ILE A 178 -4.53 85.42 17.79
C ILE A 178 -3.10 84.87 17.77
N ALA A 179 -2.14 85.60 18.36
CA ALA A 179 -0.75 85.13 18.43
C ALA A 179 -0.64 83.82 19.23
N ASP A 180 -1.29 83.75 20.39
CA ASP A 180 -1.36 82.55 21.24
C ASP A 180 -2.09 81.39 20.53
N GLU A 181 -3.20 81.68 19.84
CA GLU A 181 -3.96 80.68 19.09
C GLU A 181 -3.13 80.08 17.95
N ARG A 182 -2.40 80.93 17.21
CA ARG A 182 -1.53 80.49 16.12
C ARG A 182 -0.38 79.63 16.61
N GLU A 183 0.24 79.95 17.75
CA GLU A 183 1.27 79.09 18.36
C GLU A 183 0.68 77.71 18.67
N ARG A 184 -0.47 77.66 19.35
CA ARG A 184 -1.15 76.40 19.68
C ARG A 184 -1.50 75.56 18.44
N LEU A 185 -1.99 76.19 17.38
CA LEU A 185 -2.33 75.51 16.14
C LEU A 185 -1.08 74.99 15.42
N THR A 186 0.00 75.75 15.42
CA THR A 186 1.29 75.35 14.83
C THR A 186 1.84 74.09 15.52
N ASP A 187 1.86 74.06 16.85
CA ASP A 187 2.27 72.88 17.62
C ASP A 187 1.40 71.65 17.31
N GLN A 188 0.10 71.88 17.14
CA GLN A 188 -0.85 70.81 16.80
C GLN A 188 -0.61 70.26 15.39
N ILE A 189 -0.31 71.13 14.41
CA ILE A 189 0.05 70.75 13.04
C ILE A 189 1.32 69.92 13.02
N GLU A 190 2.36 70.35 13.76
CA GLU A 190 3.62 69.60 13.87
C GLU A 190 3.37 68.22 14.46
N THR A 191 2.63 68.13 15.56
CA THR A 191 2.28 66.86 16.21
C THR A 191 1.53 65.91 15.25
N LEU A 192 0.54 66.43 14.51
CA LEU A 192 -0.23 65.61 13.56
C LEU A 192 0.65 65.06 12.42
N ARG A 193 1.61 65.86 11.93
CA ARG A 193 2.54 65.42 10.88
C ARG A 193 3.57 64.41 11.38
N GLU A 194 4.04 64.56 12.61
CA GLU A 194 4.88 63.55 13.26
C GLU A 194 4.10 62.24 13.39
N GLU A 195 2.87 62.28 13.93
CA GLU A 195 2.00 61.12 14.02
C GLU A 195 1.72 60.47 12.65
N ALA A 196 1.49 61.27 11.59
CA ALA A 196 1.29 60.77 10.24
C ALA A 196 2.54 60.05 9.71
N THR A 197 3.73 60.59 10.00
CA THR A 197 5.01 59.99 9.62
C THR A 197 5.23 58.66 10.34
N ASP A 198 5.06 58.64 11.66
CA ASP A 198 5.18 57.43 12.49
C ASP A 198 4.23 56.33 12.01
N LYS A 199 3.00 56.68 11.63
CA LYS A 199 2.02 55.74 11.10
C LYS A 199 2.44 55.16 9.74
N ARG A 200 3.05 55.96 8.87
CA ARG A 200 3.60 55.48 7.59
C ARG A 200 4.80 54.57 7.79
N GLU A 201 5.65 54.85 8.76
CA GLU A 201 6.76 53.96 9.13
C GLU A 201 6.23 52.62 9.66
N GLN A 202 5.27 52.64 10.59
CA GLN A 202 4.63 51.41 11.08
C GLN A 202 3.96 50.61 9.96
N ALA A 203 3.32 51.28 8.99
CA ALA A 203 2.74 50.62 7.82
C ALA A 203 3.81 49.97 6.93
N ALA A 204 4.99 50.58 6.79
CA ALA A 204 6.09 50.00 6.05
C ALA A 204 6.64 48.75 6.76
N ASP A 205 6.80 48.80 8.08
CA ASP A 205 7.25 47.65 8.90
C ASP A 205 6.28 46.47 8.82
N GLU A 206 4.97 46.73 8.85
CA GLU A 206 3.95 45.68 8.68
C GLU A 206 3.99 45.06 7.28
N ARG A 207 4.28 45.84 6.23
CA ARG A 207 4.48 45.27 4.89
C ARG A 207 5.73 44.43 4.77
N GLU A 208 6.82 44.86 5.40
CA GLU A 208 8.04 44.04 5.46
C GLU A 208 7.74 42.71 6.16
N THR A 209 7.06 42.76 7.31
CA THR A 209 6.59 41.57 8.02
C THR A 209 5.70 40.67 7.13
N ALA A 210 4.78 41.26 6.36
CA ALA A 210 3.94 40.53 5.42
C ALA A 210 4.76 39.83 4.33
N THR A 211 5.81 40.48 3.81
CA THR A 211 6.71 39.85 2.83
C THR A 211 7.55 38.73 3.43
N GLU A 212 8.11 38.93 4.62
CA GLU A 212 8.88 37.92 5.34
C GLU A 212 8.04 36.68 5.63
N ASN A 213 6.82 36.86 6.13
CA ASN A 213 5.90 35.75 6.39
C ASN A 213 5.55 34.96 5.13
N ARG A 214 5.40 35.63 3.97
CA ARG A 214 5.14 34.94 2.69
C ARG A 214 6.35 34.18 2.17
N ASP A 215 7.54 34.75 2.33
CA ASP A 215 8.78 34.06 1.98
C ASP A 215 8.98 32.82 2.85
N GLU A 216 8.78 32.94 4.17
CA GLU A 216 8.81 31.80 5.09
C GLU A 216 7.74 30.76 4.74
N ALA A 217 6.51 31.17 4.40
CA ALA A 217 5.46 30.25 3.98
C ALA A 217 5.86 29.48 2.70
N ALA A 218 6.49 30.14 1.73
CA ALA A 218 7.00 29.50 0.53
C ALA A 218 8.09 28.45 0.87
N GLU A 219 9.05 28.80 1.74
CA GLU A 219 10.08 27.86 2.20
C GLU A 219 9.47 26.65 2.92
N LYS A 220 8.42 26.85 3.73
CA LYS A 220 7.71 25.75 4.41
C LYS A 220 7.05 24.81 3.40
N ARG A 221 6.46 25.33 2.33
CA ARG A 221 5.85 24.50 1.27
C ARG A 221 6.89 23.72 0.50
N GLU A 222 8.01 24.35 0.12
CA GLU A 222 9.12 23.63 -0.52
C GLU A 222 9.65 22.51 0.38
N ALA A 223 9.79 22.77 1.68
CA ALA A 223 10.18 21.75 2.64
C ALA A 223 9.14 20.62 2.76
N ALA A 224 7.84 20.94 2.72
CA ALA A 224 6.78 19.94 2.75
C ALA A 224 6.80 19.04 1.51
N ASP A 225 7.04 19.61 0.33
CA ASP A 225 7.13 18.85 -0.91
C ASP A 225 8.38 17.93 -0.91
N ALA A 226 9.50 18.39 -0.37
CA ALA A 226 10.68 17.54 -0.18
C ALA A 226 10.44 16.38 0.79
N GLU A 227 9.65 16.57 1.84
CA GLU A 227 9.26 15.51 2.77
C GLU A 227 8.34 14.47 2.11
N ASP A 228 7.47 14.89 1.19
CA ASP A 228 6.63 13.98 0.41
C ASP A 228 7.46 13.17 -0.61
N GLU A 229 8.45 13.79 -1.26
CA GLU A 229 9.41 13.08 -2.11
C GLU A 229 10.19 12.01 -1.31
N GLU A 230 10.66 12.34 -0.10
CA GLU A 230 11.30 11.36 0.79
C GLU A 230 10.33 10.22 1.15
N ALA A 231 9.05 10.53 1.39
CA ALA A 231 8.04 9.54 1.68
C ALA A 231 7.82 8.55 0.51
N ASP A 232 7.84 9.06 -0.72
CA ASP A 232 7.71 8.26 -1.95
C ASP A 232 8.93 7.37 -2.17
N ASP A 233 10.15 7.88 -2.02
CA ASP A 233 11.39 7.09 -2.09
C ASP A 233 11.40 5.93 -1.08
N ILE A 234 10.92 6.20 0.13
CA ILE A 234 10.78 5.18 1.18
C ILE A 234 9.74 4.12 0.76
N ARG A 235 8.61 4.51 0.14
CA ARG A 235 7.60 3.57 -0.34
C ARG A 235 8.15 2.66 -1.43
N GLU A 236 8.84 3.21 -2.43
CA GLU A 236 9.48 2.43 -3.51
C GLU A 236 10.52 1.46 -2.95
N THR A 237 11.31 1.91 -1.98
CA THR A 237 12.28 1.05 -1.29
C THR A 237 11.60 -0.11 -0.56
N ILE A 238 10.48 0.15 0.13
CA ILE A 238 9.71 -0.89 0.83
C ILE A 238 9.11 -1.90 -0.15
N GLU A 239 8.57 -1.43 -1.28
CA GLU A 239 8.03 -2.30 -2.34
C GLU A 239 9.13 -3.21 -2.89
N THR A 240 10.25 -2.62 -3.31
CA THR A 240 11.42 -3.37 -3.80
C THR A 240 11.89 -4.41 -2.79
N LYS A 241 12.00 -4.05 -1.51
CA LYS A 241 12.42 -4.98 -0.45
C LYS A 241 11.39 -6.07 -0.17
N THR A 242 10.11 -5.78 -0.39
CA THR A 242 9.04 -6.76 -0.26
C THR A 242 9.10 -7.78 -1.39
N ASP A 243 9.31 -7.33 -2.62
CA ASP A 243 9.50 -8.18 -3.80
C ASP A 243 10.75 -9.05 -3.67
N GLU A 244 11.88 -8.47 -3.27
CA GLU A 244 13.13 -9.22 -2.98
C GLU A 244 12.88 -10.31 -1.94
N ARG A 245 12.10 -10.01 -0.89
CA ARG A 245 11.77 -10.97 0.17
C ARG A 245 10.89 -12.10 -0.35
N GLU A 246 9.93 -11.81 -1.23
CA GLU A 246 9.09 -12.82 -1.87
C GLU A 246 9.91 -13.73 -2.78
N ALA A 247 10.79 -13.18 -3.62
CA ALA A 247 11.69 -13.96 -4.47
C ALA A 247 12.60 -14.89 -3.65
N VAL A 248 13.18 -14.41 -2.54
CA VAL A 248 13.98 -15.25 -1.63
C VAL A 248 13.13 -16.37 -0.99
N ASN A 249 11.85 -16.11 -0.73
CA ASN A 249 10.95 -17.12 -0.19
C ASN A 249 10.61 -18.19 -1.23
N ASP A 250 10.39 -17.80 -2.49
CA ASP A 250 10.18 -18.73 -3.60
C ASP A 250 11.42 -19.60 -3.84
N ASP A 251 12.62 -19.00 -3.81
CA ASP A 251 13.88 -19.73 -3.89
C ASP A 251 14.03 -20.76 -2.75
N ARG A 252 13.61 -20.41 -1.52
CA ARG A 252 13.58 -21.36 -0.39
C ARG A 252 12.62 -22.52 -0.65
N ASN A 253 11.39 -22.23 -1.09
CA ASN A 253 10.42 -23.27 -1.43
C ASN A 253 10.95 -24.19 -2.55
N HIS A 254 11.69 -23.62 -3.52
CA HIS A 254 12.34 -24.40 -4.57
C HIS A 254 13.43 -25.32 -4.01
N LEU A 255 14.28 -24.81 -3.11
CA LEU A 255 15.30 -25.63 -2.43
C LEU A 255 14.68 -26.76 -1.62
N ASP A 256 13.59 -26.50 -0.89
CA ASP A 256 12.85 -27.53 -0.15
C ASP A 256 12.30 -28.62 -1.10
N SER A 257 11.80 -28.23 -2.28
CA SER A 257 11.37 -29.17 -3.31
C SER A 257 12.53 -30.01 -3.89
N LEU A 258 13.71 -29.41 -4.06
CA LEU A 258 14.90 -30.12 -4.51
C LEU A 258 15.39 -31.12 -3.44
N GLU A 259 15.31 -30.75 -2.16
CA GLU A 259 15.61 -31.65 -1.04
C GLU A 259 14.67 -32.87 -1.07
N SER A 260 13.35 -32.66 -1.22
CA SER A 260 12.39 -33.75 -1.37
C SER A 260 12.71 -34.66 -2.57
N THR A 261 13.08 -34.06 -3.71
CA THR A 261 13.46 -34.83 -4.91
C THR A 261 14.71 -35.67 -4.67
N ARG A 262 15.68 -35.14 -3.91
CA ARG A 262 16.89 -35.89 -3.54
C ARG A 262 16.55 -37.09 -2.67
N THR A 263 15.67 -36.94 -1.68
CA THR A 263 15.18 -38.07 -0.89
C THR A 263 14.50 -39.13 -1.76
N GLU A 264 13.70 -38.72 -2.75
CA GLU A 264 13.11 -39.66 -3.70
C GLU A 264 14.15 -40.39 -4.56
N ILE A 265 15.25 -39.74 -4.93
CA ILE A 265 16.36 -40.38 -5.65
C ILE A 265 17.02 -41.44 -4.77
N ASP A 266 17.33 -41.09 -3.51
CA ASP A 266 17.93 -42.02 -2.55
C ASP A 266 17.04 -43.28 -2.38
N ASP A 267 15.72 -43.11 -2.21
CA ASP A 267 14.75 -44.22 -2.16
C ASP A 267 14.75 -45.10 -3.44
N ARG A 268 15.00 -44.49 -4.61
CA ARG A 268 15.06 -45.21 -5.88
C ARG A 268 16.37 -45.95 -6.05
N ASP A 269 17.48 -45.40 -5.58
CA ASP A 269 18.79 -46.06 -5.59
C ASP A 269 18.78 -47.30 -4.70
N ASP A 270 18.23 -47.19 -3.47
CA ASP A 270 18.00 -48.34 -2.57
C ASP A 270 17.17 -49.44 -3.26
N ARG A 271 16.16 -49.04 -4.03
CA ARG A 271 15.33 -49.99 -4.80
C ARG A 271 16.11 -50.64 -5.95
N ILE A 272 16.98 -49.89 -6.63
CA ILE A 272 17.82 -50.41 -7.71
C ILE A 272 18.82 -51.42 -7.15
N GLU A 273 19.44 -51.13 -6.02
CA GLU A 273 20.35 -52.04 -5.33
C GLU A 273 19.63 -53.36 -5.01
N ASN A 274 18.47 -53.29 -4.35
CA ASN A 274 17.66 -54.48 -4.05
C ASN A 274 17.29 -55.29 -5.31
N LEU A 275 16.87 -54.62 -6.40
CA LEU A 275 16.59 -55.30 -7.66
C LEU A 275 17.83 -55.92 -8.31
N THR A 276 19.00 -55.32 -8.11
CA THR A 276 20.27 -55.83 -8.62
C THR A 276 20.67 -57.09 -7.85
N ASP A 277 20.60 -57.07 -6.53
CA ASP A 277 20.82 -58.25 -5.68
C ASP A 277 19.87 -59.39 -6.05
N GLN A 278 18.58 -59.08 -6.27
CA GLN A 278 17.61 -60.06 -6.75
C GLN A 278 17.99 -60.65 -8.10
N ARG A 279 18.49 -59.84 -9.03
CA ARG A 279 18.93 -60.31 -10.35
C ARG A 279 20.16 -61.19 -10.25
N GLU A 280 21.12 -60.85 -9.40
CA GLU A 280 22.31 -61.66 -9.15
C GLU A 280 21.92 -63.02 -8.54
N ASN A 281 21.10 -63.03 -7.49
CA ASN A 281 20.58 -64.26 -6.89
C ASN A 281 19.84 -65.13 -7.93
N LEU A 282 18.98 -64.51 -8.76
CA LEU A 282 18.31 -65.23 -9.84
C LEU A 282 19.28 -65.74 -10.91
N ALA A 283 20.38 -65.04 -11.18
CA ALA A 283 21.41 -65.49 -12.10
C ALA A 283 22.15 -66.71 -11.54
N ASP A 284 22.54 -66.68 -10.26
CA ASP A 284 23.15 -67.81 -9.54
C ASP A 284 22.23 -69.03 -9.56
N LEU A 285 20.95 -68.87 -9.20
CA LEU A 285 19.95 -69.94 -9.27
C LEU A 285 19.77 -70.50 -10.68
N ASN A 286 19.90 -69.67 -11.72
CA ASN A 286 19.84 -70.14 -13.10
C ASN A 286 21.10 -70.89 -13.51
N GLU A 287 22.27 -70.49 -13.02
CA GLU A 287 23.51 -71.21 -13.27
C GLU A 287 23.50 -72.58 -12.58
N GLU A 288 23.07 -72.65 -11.32
CA GLU A 288 22.83 -73.92 -10.63
C GLU A 288 21.86 -74.83 -11.40
N ARG A 289 20.78 -74.25 -11.95
CA ARG A 289 19.84 -75.00 -12.80
C ARG A 289 20.49 -75.51 -14.08
N ARG A 290 21.34 -74.71 -14.73
CA ARG A 290 22.06 -75.11 -15.95
C ARG A 290 23.06 -76.21 -15.66
N GLU A 291 23.82 -76.10 -14.58
CA GLU A 291 24.74 -77.13 -14.11
C GLU A 291 23.99 -78.43 -13.83
N ARG A 292 22.92 -78.36 -13.03
CA ARG A 292 22.05 -79.53 -12.76
C ARG A 292 21.47 -80.12 -14.04
N LEU A 293 21.13 -79.31 -15.03
CA LEU A 293 20.64 -79.78 -16.32
C LEU A 293 21.76 -80.44 -17.14
N ALA A 294 22.98 -79.92 -17.09
CA ALA A 294 24.16 -80.52 -17.69
C ALA A 294 24.48 -81.88 -17.04
N ASP A 295 24.47 -81.97 -15.72
CA ASP A 295 24.61 -83.23 -14.98
C ASP A 295 23.55 -84.25 -15.39
N LYS A 296 22.29 -83.81 -15.50
CA LYS A 296 21.21 -84.71 -15.95
C LYS A 296 21.38 -85.16 -17.39
N ARG A 297 21.96 -84.34 -18.27
CA ARG A 297 22.31 -84.73 -19.64
C ARG A 297 23.50 -85.69 -19.68
N ALA A 298 24.54 -85.44 -18.89
CA ALA A 298 25.67 -86.35 -18.74
C ALA A 298 25.22 -87.71 -18.19
N GLN A 299 24.35 -87.71 -17.16
CA GLN A 299 23.75 -88.94 -16.62
C GLN A 299 22.91 -89.69 -17.68
N ARG A 300 22.18 -88.97 -18.54
CA ARG A 300 21.50 -89.59 -19.68
C ARG A 300 22.51 -90.21 -20.64
N ASP A 301 23.57 -89.49 -21.01
CA ASP A 301 24.57 -89.97 -21.96
C ASP A 301 25.33 -91.18 -21.40
N GLU A 302 25.67 -91.18 -20.12
CA GLU A 302 26.28 -92.34 -19.45
C GLU A 302 25.32 -93.54 -19.39
N LEU A 303 24.03 -93.31 -19.12
CA LEU A 303 23.01 -94.37 -19.21
C LEU A 303 22.84 -94.89 -20.64
N GLN A 304 23.07 -94.05 -21.65
CA GLN A 304 23.06 -94.42 -23.06
C GLN A 304 24.33 -95.17 -23.48
N ASP A 305 25.50 -94.85 -22.92
CA ASP A 305 26.74 -95.61 -23.18
C ASP A 305 26.76 -96.96 -22.44
N GLN A 306 26.11 -97.06 -21.27
CA GLN A 306 25.84 -98.33 -20.60
C GLN A 306 24.77 -99.16 -21.32
N PHE A 307 24.06 -98.56 -22.27
CA PHE A 307 23.12 -99.26 -23.14
C PHE A 307 23.89 -100.01 -24.21
N ASP A 308 24.22 -101.26 -23.89
CA ASP A 308 24.96 -102.15 -24.75
C ASP A 308 24.04 -102.71 -25.86
N ASP A 309 23.88 -101.95 -26.94
CA ASP A 309 23.11 -102.31 -28.13
C ASP A 309 23.52 -103.70 -28.67
N GLU A 310 24.82 -104.02 -28.57
CA GLU A 310 25.39 -105.30 -29.00
C GLU A 310 24.90 -106.48 -28.15
N ARG A 311 24.64 -106.29 -26.84
CA ARG A 311 24.00 -107.30 -25.98
C ARG A 311 22.53 -107.53 -26.32
N VAL A 312 21.79 -106.48 -26.68
CA VAL A 312 20.39 -106.59 -27.10
C VAL A 312 20.28 -107.27 -28.47
N GLU A 313 21.20 -106.97 -29.39
CA GLU A 313 21.27 -107.60 -30.70
C GLU A 313 21.76 -109.06 -30.61
N THR A 314 22.71 -109.36 -29.74
CA THR A 314 23.11 -110.74 -29.41
C THR A 314 21.96 -111.56 -28.81
N ALA A 315 21.13 -110.95 -27.96
CA ALA A 315 19.94 -111.60 -27.42
C ALA A 315 18.87 -111.86 -28.50
N ARG A 316 18.71 -110.95 -29.47
CA ARG A 316 17.81 -111.16 -30.63
C ARG A 316 18.35 -112.24 -31.59
N ASN A 317 19.64 -112.24 -31.91
CA ASN A 317 20.26 -113.28 -32.75
C ASN A 317 20.25 -114.67 -32.09
N ARG A 318 20.44 -114.76 -30.76
CA ARG A 318 20.27 -116.02 -30.03
C ARG A 318 18.84 -116.56 -30.09
N LYS A 319 17.83 -115.67 -30.11
CA LYS A 319 16.43 -116.06 -30.29
C LYS A 319 16.18 -116.60 -31.70
N THR A 320 16.63 -115.89 -32.74
CA THR A 320 16.44 -116.32 -34.15
C THR A 320 17.14 -117.65 -34.45
N ASN A 321 18.38 -117.86 -33.97
CA ASN A 321 19.08 -119.14 -34.12
C ASN A 321 18.38 -120.30 -33.39
N ALA A 322 17.75 -120.04 -32.24
CA ALA A 322 16.97 -121.06 -31.53
C ALA A 322 15.66 -121.41 -32.27
N GLU A 323 15.04 -120.45 -32.96
CA GLU A 323 13.85 -120.66 -33.79
C GLU A 323 14.17 -121.43 -35.09
N GLU A 324 15.30 -121.15 -35.75
CA GLU A 324 15.77 -121.90 -36.94
C GLU A 324 16.18 -123.35 -36.60
N TYR A 325 16.89 -123.58 -35.50
CA TYR A 325 17.29 -124.93 -35.06
C TYR A 325 16.08 -125.82 -34.71
N LEU A 326 15.00 -125.24 -34.17
CA LEU A 326 13.74 -125.96 -33.93
C LEU A 326 12.97 -126.26 -35.22
N ALA A 327 13.07 -125.41 -36.24
CA ALA A 327 12.47 -125.65 -37.55
C ALA A 327 13.20 -126.73 -38.37
N GLU A 328 14.52 -126.89 -38.19
CA GLU A 328 15.35 -127.89 -38.88
C GLU A 328 15.24 -129.30 -38.27
N VAL A 329 15.14 -129.42 -36.94
CA VAL A 329 15.12 -130.72 -36.24
C VAL A 329 13.74 -131.40 -36.27
N THR A 330 12.67 -130.63 -36.38
CA THR A 330 11.28 -131.17 -36.41
C THR A 330 11.00 -132.11 -37.59
N PRO A 331 11.37 -131.79 -38.86
CA PRO A 331 11.19 -132.72 -39.98
C PRO A 331 12.11 -133.95 -39.93
N GLU A 332 13.31 -133.84 -39.35
CA GLU A 332 14.27 -134.96 -39.22
C GLU A 332 13.79 -136.02 -38.21
N ILE A 333 13.16 -135.60 -37.11
CA ILE A 333 12.52 -136.50 -36.13
C ILE A 333 11.32 -137.23 -36.74
N LYS A 334 10.57 -136.59 -37.65
CA LYS A 334 9.48 -137.24 -38.37
C LYS A 334 9.99 -138.31 -39.34
N ASN A 335 11.07 -138.02 -40.07
CA ASN A 335 11.69 -138.97 -41.00
C ASN A 335 12.26 -140.22 -40.29
N LEU A 336 12.92 -140.03 -39.13
CA LEU A 336 13.40 -141.15 -38.32
C LEU A 336 12.26 -141.97 -37.68
N SER A 337 11.10 -141.38 -37.42
CA SER A 337 9.90 -142.12 -36.98
C SER A 337 9.30 -142.97 -38.11
N ASP A 338 9.22 -142.43 -39.33
CA ASP A 338 8.69 -143.14 -40.50
C ASP A 338 9.60 -144.32 -40.91
N GLN A 339 10.93 -144.16 -40.83
CA GLN A 339 11.89 -145.25 -41.08
C GLN A 339 11.81 -146.38 -40.06
N ARG A 340 11.50 -146.09 -38.79
CA ARG A 340 11.30 -147.10 -37.75
C ARG A 340 10.05 -147.94 -38.04
N ASP A 341 8.97 -147.31 -38.45
CA ASP A 341 7.70 -148.00 -38.69
C ASP A 341 7.77 -148.89 -39.96
N GLU A 342 8.57 -148.52 -40.96
CA GLU A 342 8.86 -149.35 -42.13
C GLU A 342 9.72 -150.58 -41.82
N ILE A 343 10.73 -150.44 -40.94
CA ILE A 343 11.57 -151.55 -40.48
C ILE A 343 10.78 -152.51 -39.57
N HIS A 344 9.89 -151.99 -38.73
CA HIS A 344 9.03 -152.79 -37.84
C HIS A 344 8.02 -153.64 -38.64
N ASN A 345 7.46 -153.12 -39.73
CA ASN A 345 6.57 -153.88 -40.60
C ASN A 345 7.29 -154.99 -41.39
N LYS A 346 8.58 -154.81 -41.75
CA LYS A 346 9.42 -155.86 -42.35
C LYS A 346 9.78 -157.00 -41.38
N ILE A 347 9.92 -156.70 -40.09
CA ILE A 347 10.19 -157.72 -39.04
C ILE A 347 8.92 -158.54 -38.72
N ILE A 348 7.73 -157.94 -38.82
CA ILE A 348 6.46 -158.65 -38.63
C ILE A 348 6.13 -159.55 -39.84
N GLY A 349 6.45 -159.14 -41.06
CA GLY A 349 6.29 -159.98 -42.27
C GLY A 349 7.17 -161.23 -42.26
N THR A 350 8.44 -161.09 -41.90
CA THR A 350 9.39 -162.21 -41.88
C THR A 350 9.16 -163.20 -40.73
N LYS A 351 8.52 -162.79 -39.63
CA LYS A 351 8.05 -163.71 -38.56
C LYS A 351 6.85 -164.55 -38.99
N LYS A 352 5.93 -163.98 -39.80
CA LYS A 352 4.75 -164.68 -40.32
C LYS A 352 5.12 -165.73 -41.39
N ASP A 353 6.14 -165.45 -42.19
CA ASP A 353 6.67 -166.39 -43.18
C ASP A 353 7.38 -167.60 -42.52
N ILE A 354 7.94 -167.43 -41.32
CA ILE A 354 8.56 -168.51 -40.55
C ILE A 354 7.50 -169.44 -39.93
N GLU A 355 6.39 -168.90 -39.41
CA GLU A 355 5.24 -169.71 -38.94
C GLU A 355 4.56 -170.51 -40.08
N GLN A 356 4.52 -169.97 -41.30
CA GLN A 356 3.99 -170.70 -42.47
C GLN A 356 4.89 -171.85 -42.93
N LEU A 357 6.22 -171.72 -42.77
CA LEU A 357 7.17 -172.77 -43.14
C LEU A 357 7.22 -173.92 -42.10
N GLU A 358 6.83 -173.67 -40.86
CA GLU A 358 6.67 -174.70 -39.83
C GLU A 358 5.36 -175.49 -40.02
N ASN A 359 4.26 -174.82 -40.40
CA ASN A 359 3.00 -175.48 -40.75
C ASN A 359 3.14 -176.41 -41.97
N LEU A 360 3.92 -176.00 -42.99
CA LEU A 360 4.21 -176.84 -44.16
C LEU A 360 5.14 -178.03 -43.84
N ARG A 361 5.86 -178.01 -42.71
CA ARG A 361 6.64 -179.17 -42.22
C ARG A 361 5.76 -180.19 -41.51
N GLU A 362 4.78 -179.75 -40.73
CA GLU A 362 3.79 -180.63 -40.10
C GLU A 362 2.85 -181.30 -41.14
N GLU A 363 2.42 -180.58 -42.18
CA GLU A 363 1.64 -181.17 -43.28
C GLU A 363 2.42 -182.24 -44.06
N ARG A 364 3.74 -182.08 -44.20
CA ARG A 364 4.57 -183.07 -44.92
C ARG A 364 4.78 -184.34 -44.11
N GLU A 365 4.89 -184.23 -42.79
CA GLU A 365 5.02 -185.38 -41.88
C GLU A 365 3.71 -186.18 -41.81
N ALA A 366 2.56 -185.50 -41.83
CA ALA A 366 1.24 -186.13 -41.94
C ALA A 366 1.01 -186.84 -43.30
N ILE A 367 1.60 -186.34 -44.40
CA ILE A 367 1.55 -187.00 -45.71
C ILE A 367 2.52 -188.19 -45.80
N ALA A 368 3.68 -188.12 -45.14
CA ALA A 368 4.62 -189.23 -45.03
C ALA A 368 3.99 -190.43 -44.29
N GLU A 369 3.23 -190.19 -43.22
CA GLU A 369 2.52 -191.24 -42.50
C GLU A 369 1.35 -191.86 -43.31
N ARG A 370 0.80 -191.11 -44.28
CA ARG A 370 -0.27 -191.59 -45.17
C ARG A 370 0.23 -192.42 -46.35
N VAL A 371 1.48 -192.22 -46.77
CA VAL A 371 2.12 -193.00 -47.84
C VAL A 371 2.64 -194.33 -47.32
N ASP A 372 3.23 -194.37 -46.12
CA ASP A 372 3.61 -195.63 -45.46
C ASP A 372 2.40 -196.56 -45.26
N ARG A 373 1.22 -195.96 -45.01
CA ARG A 373 -0.04 -196.71 -44.89
C ARG A 373 -0.61 -197.19 -46.22
N LEU A 374 -0.20 -196.60 -47.35
CA LEU A 374 -0.69 -196.96 -48.70
C LEU A 374 0.26 -197.90 -49.44
N GLU A 375 1.56 -197.91 -49.17
CA GLU A 375 2.47 -198.91 -49.74
C GLU A 375 2.39 -200.26 -49.00
N SER A 376 2.08 -200.24 -47.69
CA SER A 376 1.70 -201.46 -46.95
C SER A 376 0.45 -202.16 -47.53
N VAL A 377 -0.43 -201.43 -48.24
CA VAL A 377 -1.60 -202.00 -48.94
C VAL A 377 -1.25 -202.42 -50.37
N HIS A 378 -0.14 -201.91 -50.94
CA HIS A 378 0.32 -202.33 -52.26
C HIS A 378 1.16 -203.61 -52.23
N GLU A 379 1.89 -203.86 -51.13
CA GLU A 379 2.51 -205.17 -50.84
C GLU A 379 1.47 -206.30 -50.72
N GLU A 380 0.22 -205.99 -50.32
CA GLU A 380 -0.83 -206.99 -50.20
C GLU A 380 -1.64 -207.23 -51.51
N THR A 381 -1.58 -206.34 -52.51
CA THR A 381 -2.46 -206.43 -53.70
C THR A 381 -1.82 -207.01 -54.98
N GLU A 382 -0.52 -206.90 -55.21
CA GLU A 382 0.12 -207.45 -56.44
C GLU A 382 0.68 -208.87 -56.26
N THR A 383 0.63 -209.43 -55.03
CA THR A 383 0.73 -210.89 -54.78
C THR A 383 -0.46 -211.66 -55.41
N SER A 384 -1.53 -210.96 -55.81
CA SER A 384 -2.81 -211.53 -56.28
C SER A 384 -3.10 -211.47 -57.79
N ARG A 385 -2.24 -210.90 -58.66
CA ARG A 385 -2.53 -210.79 -60.12
C ARG A 385 -1.69 -211.66 -61.07
N ARG A 386 -0.99 -212.66 -60.54
CA ARG A 386 -0.29 -213.71 -61.30
C ARG A 386 -1.20 -214.81 -61.89
N CYS A 387 -2.52 -214.71 -61.90
CA CYS A 387 -3.39 -215.78 -62.40
C CYS A 387 -4.70 -215.25 -63.00
N THR A 388 -5.01 -215.65 -64.25
CA THR A 388 -6.38 -215.86 -64.80
C THR A 388 -7.40 -214.72 -64.64
N ALA A 389 -7.80 -214.00 -65.70
CA ALA A 389 -8.89 -214.39 -66.61
C ALA A 389 -9.99 -215.24 -65.92
N ILE A 390 -11.26 -214.79 -65.99
CA ILE A 390 -12.53 -215.54 -65.69
C ILE A 390 -13.23 -215.16 -64.35
N CYS A 391 -14.46 -214.63 -64.52
CA CYS A 391 -15.70 -214.66 -63.72
C CYS A 391 -15.79 -214.31 -62.21
N GLU A 392 -16.96 -213.71 -61.91
CA GLU A 392 -17.83 -214.00 -60.74
C GLU A 392 -17.55 -213.34 -59.36
N PRO A 393 -18.57 -213.34 -58.43
CA PRO A 393 -18.92 -212.20 -57.59
C PRO A 393 -19.04 -212.53 -56.08
N ASN A 394 -19.64 -211.56 -55.36
CA ASN A 394 -20.62 -211.69 -54.25
C ASN A 394 -20.19 -211.73 -52.78
N SER A 395 -21.01 -210.98 -51.99
CA SER A 395 -21.26 -211.02 -50.53
C SER A 395 -20.09 -210.58 -49.61
N ASP A 396 -20.23 -209.95 -48.44
CA ASP A 396 -21.35 -209.51 -47.60
C ASP A 396 -20.81 -208.63 -46.42
N ASP A 397 -21.69 -207.81 -45.83
CA ASP A 397 -21.83 -207.40 -44.40
C ASP A 397 -20.86 -206.44 -43.61
N ARG A 398 -21.53 -205.52 -42.86
CA ARG A 398 -21.34 -205.04 -41.45
C ARG A 398 -20.40 -203.89 -40.95
N THR A 399 -21.09 -202.86 -40.40
CA THR A 399 -21.01 -202.17 -39.06
C THR A 399 -19.98 -201.07 -38.63
N SER A 400 -20.55 -200.12 -37.83
CA SER A 400 -20.00 -199.34 -36.67
C SER A 400 -19.20 -198.04 -36.96
N ARG A 401 -19.24 -196.93 -36.19
CA ARG A 401 -20.11 -196.27 -35.17
C ARG A 401 -19.39 -194.94 -34.76
N VAL A 402 -20.15 -193.92 -34.28
CA VAL A 402 -19.79 -192.89 -33.24
C VAL A 402 -18.79 -191.77 -33.62
N SER A 403 -19.21 -190.48 -33.71
CA SER A 403 -19.31 -189.41 -32.66
C SER A 403 -18.12 -188.45 -32.74
N ASN A 404 -18.11 -187.20 -32.26
CA ASN A 404 -19.00 -186.41 -31.40
C ASN A 404 -18.64 -184.91 -31.53
N GLU A 405 -19.56 -184.06 -31.03
CA GLU A 405 -19.35 -182.79 -30.29
C GLU A 405 -18.70 -181.58 -31.02
N CYS A 406 -19.37 -180.42 -31.02
CA CYS A 406 -19.36 -179.30 -30.03
C CYS A 406 -18.14 -178.39 -30.14
#